data_AF-A0A3C0TPE5-F1
#
_entry.id   AF-A0A3C0TPE5-F1
#
_cell.length_a   1.000
_cell.length_b   1.000
_cell.length_c   1.000
_cell.angle_alpha   90.00
_cell.angle_beta   90.00
_cell.angle_gamma   90.00
#
_symmetry.space_group_name_H-M   'P 1'
#
loop_
_entity.id
_entity.type
_entity.pdbx_description
1 polymer ?
#
loop_
_entity_poly.entity_id
_entity_poly.type
_entity_poly.pdbx_seq_one_letter_code
_entity_poly.pdbx_strand_id
1 'polypeptide(L)'
;MYARIVFTLCFMLALVCIGATPDRAPAGQTEAAASETFGDKFLPYEPIYAVVGIDGLDTAKFQLGFKYRFIDHLYLGYSQTTVWDLDDPSAPFRDTSHRPTLFYHFKEHGPNNPGRRSWLGVAVGGEHESNGKAGADSRSLNTVYLRPVFTVEDPGKSKLRIIPEIIYFTSVSGGNRDIAEYRGHVDLQVIYDMKKGFGWLDGVQIAGLVRKGTEKNRWTTQIEISRNAGSLGHWYIQFFKGWGETLLNYNERNDTPIRVGLMFVRW
;
A
#
# COMPACT_ATOMS: atom_id res chain seq x y z
N MET A 1 16.39 -19.74 -18.59
CA MET A 1 15.96 -19.34 -17.24
C MET A 1 16.61 -18.03 -16.78
N TYR A 2 17.94 -17.93 -16.66
CA TYR A 2 18.65 -16.68 -16.27
C TYR A 2 18.40 -15.47 -17.20
N ALA A 3 18.35 -15.66 -18.52
CA ALA A 3 18.15 -14.56 -19.48
C ALA A 3 16.72 -13.94 -19.44
N ARG A 4 15.71 -14.69 -18.97
CA ARG A 4 14.33 -14.19 -18.83
C ARG A 4 14.16 -13.35 -17.56
N ILE A 5 14.82 -13.72 -16.47
CA ILE A 5 14.77 -12.99 -15.18
C ILE A 5 15.46 -11.62 -15.32
N VAL A 6 16.57 -11.54 -16.05
CA VAL A 6 17.30 -10.27 -16.29
C VAL A 6 16.52 -9.33 -17.21
N PHE A 7 15.82 -9.85 -18.22
CA PHE A 7 15.01 -9.02 -19.13
C PHE A 7 13.78 -8.42 -18.44
N THR A 8 13.15 -9.16 -17.52
CA THR A 8 11.99 -8.70 -16.73
C THR A 8 12.38 -7.64 -15.69
N LEU A 9 13.56 -7.73 -15.07
CA LEU A 9 14.05 -6.69 -14.15
C LEU A 9 14.38 -5.35 -14.84
N CYS A 10 14.92 -5.38 -16.06
CA CYS A 10 15.28 -4.16 -16.80
C CYS A 10 14.05 -3.35 -17.24
N PHE A 11 12.91 -3.99 -17.53
CA PHE A 11 11.69 -3.28 -17.94
C PHE A 11 10.98 -2.60 -16.75
N MET A 12 11.15 -3.11 -15.53
CA MET A 12 10.57 -2.51 -14.31
C MET A 12 11.24 -1.18 -13.91
N LEU A 13 12.47 -0.91 -14.36
CA LEU A 13 13.21 0.32 -14.03
C LEU A 13 12.77 1.55 -14.85
N ALA A 14 11.95 1.40 -15.90
CA ALA A 14 11.63 2.49 -16.83
C ALA A 14 10.44 3.37 -16.42
N LEU A 15 9.73 3.07 -15.33
CA LEU A 15 8.51 3.78 -14.92
C LEU A 15 8.61 4.34 -13.49
N VAL A 16 9.49 5.32 -13.23
CA VAL A 16 9.28 6.43 -12.27
C VAL A 16 10.42 7.44 -12.50
N CYS A 17 10.22 8.41 -13.39
CA CYS A 17 11.02 9.65 -13.42
C CYS A 17 10.10 10.81 -13.80
N ILE A 18 9.51 11.47 -12.80
CA ILE A 18 9.04 12.85 -12.95
C ILE A 18 9.85 13.68 -11.98
N GLY A 19 11.03 14.11 -12.43
CA GLY A 19 11.80 15.17 -11.80
C GLY A 19 11.46 16.48 -12.50
N ALA A 20 10.72 17.36 -11.83
CA ALA A 20 10.59 18.75 -12.26
C ALA A 20 11.60 19.58 -11.46
N THR A 21 12.66 20.05 -12.13
CA THR A 21 13.53 21.11 -11.61
C THR A 21 12.90 22.46 -11.96
N PRO A 22 12.56 23.32 -10.97
CA PRO A 22 12.16 24.68 -11.29
C PRO A 22 13.40 25.54 -11.53
N ASP A 23 13.41 26.20 -12.69
CA ASP A 23 14.41 27.18 -13.08
C ASP A 23 14.28 28.45 -12.23
N ARG A 24 15.41 29.09 -11.91
CA ARG A 24 15.49 30.18 -10.92
C ARG A 24 15.35 31.55 -11.62
N ALA A 25 14.33 32.33 -11.25
CA ALA A 25 14.21 33.75 -11.57
C ALA A 25 14.21 34.61 -10.27
N PRO A 26 14.66 35.88 -10.32
CA PRO A 26 15.12 36.61 -9.14
C PRO A 26 14.01 37.31 -8.35
N ALA A 27 14.35 37.65 -7.11
CA ALA A 27 13.44 38.05 -6.03
C ALA A 27 12.79 39.43 -6.21
N GLY A 28 11.48 39.49 -5.92
CA GLY A 28 10.71 40.68 -5.61
C GLY A 28 9.61 40.31 -4.61
N GLN A 29 9.61 40.94 -3.44
CA GLN A 29 8.73 40.60 -2.31
C GLN A 29 7.28 41.06 -2.57
N THR A 30 6.35 40.11 -2.48
CA THR A 30 4.97 40.33 -2.04
C THR A 30 4.53 39.01 -1.39
N GLU A 31 4.11 39.03 -0.13
CA GLU A 31 3.52 37.86 0.54
C GLU A 31 2.17 37.54 -0.11
N ALA A 32 2.22 36.88 -1.26
CA ALA A 32 1.12 36.10 -1.77
C ALA A 32 1.09 34.80 -0.97
N ALA A 33 -0.05 34.47 -0.35
CA ALA A 33 -0.30 33.10 0.10
C ALA A 33 0.07 32.18 -1.08
N ALA A 34 1.11 31.35 -0.91
CA ALA A 34 1.61 30.53 -2.00
C ALA A 34 0.44 29.70 -2.55
N SER A 35 0.04 29.95 -3.79
CA SER A 35 -1.00 29.17 -4.44
C SER A 35 -0.47 27.75 -4.58
N GLU A 36 -1.05 26.79 -3.84
CA GLU A 36 -0.69 25.39 -3.98
C GLU A 36 -0.82 24.97 -5.44
N THR A 37 0.24 24.38 -5.98
CA THR A 37 0.26 23.83 -7.33
C THR A 37 -0.48 22.49 -7.36
N PHE A 38 -0.80 21.99 -8.56
CA PHE A 38 -1.33 20.65 -8.72
C PHE A 38 -0.42 19.57 -8.11
N GLY A 39 0.91 19.76 -8.24
CA GLY A 39 1.91 18.85 -7.68
C GLY A 39 1.86 18.77 -6.16
N ASP A 40 1.63 19.90 -5.47
CA ASP A 40 1.56 19.95 -4.00
C ASP A 40 0.35 19.19 -3.43
N LYS A 41 -0.68 19.00 -4.26
CA LYS A 41 -1.90 18.28 -3.91
C LYS A 41 -1.84 16.79 -4.25
N PHE A 42 -0.89 16.38 -5.09
CA PHE A 42 -0.68 14.99 -5.47
C PHE A 42 0.34 14.34 -4.54
N LEU A 43 -0.12 13.39 -3.73
CA LEU A 43 0.65 12.81 -2.64
C LEU A 43 0.67 11.28 -2.75
N PRO A 44 1.70 10.62 -2.19
CA PRO A 44 1.65 9.17 -2.01
C PRO A 44 0.52 8.76 -1.06
N TYR A 45 -0.08 7.58 -1.28
CA TYR A 45 -1.17 7.06 -0.45
C TYR A 45 -0.85 5.71 0.16
N GLU A 46 -0.69 4.70 -0.69
CA GLU A 46 -0.21 3.37 -0.32
C GLU A 46 1.18 3.14 -0.92
N PRO A 47 1.92 2.12 -0.46
CA PRO A 47 3.24 1.83 -0.99
C PRO A 47 3.24 1.60 -2.51
N ILE A 48 4.32 2.00 -3.14
CA ILE A 48 4.57 1.75 -4.56
C ILE A 48 5.73 0.76 -4.65
N TYR A 49 5.50 -0.42 -5.21
CA TYR A 49 6.51 -1.47 -5.29
C TYR A 49 6.30 -2.39 -6.50
N ALA A 50 7.38 -3.10 -6.84
CA ALA A 50 7.40 -4.21 -7.79
C ALA A 50 8.24 -5.35 -7.20
N VAL A 51 7.66 -6.54 -7.14
CA VAL A 51 8.32 -7.74 -6.58
C VAL A 51 8.09 -8.95 -7.47
N VAL A 52 9.05 -9.88 -7.45
CA VAL A 52 8.97 -11.17 -8.11
C VAL A 52 9.06 -12.29 -7.08
N GLY A 53 8.34 -13.37 -7.31
CA GLY A 53 8.39 -14.57 -6.50
C GLY A 53 9.75 -15.24 -6.53
N ILE A 54 10.09 -15.87 -5.41
CA ILE A 54 11.25 -16.74 -5.27
C ILE A 54 10.80 -18.16 -4.90
N ASP A 55 11.73 -19.11 -4.96
CA ASP A 55 11.49 -20.50 -4.54
C ASP A 55 10.35 -21.21 -5.31
N GLY A 56 10.38 -21.10 -6.65
CA GLY A 56 9.37 -21.73 -7.53
C GLY A 56 8.04 -20.99 -7.60
N LEU A 57 7.94 -19.79 -7.02
CA LEU A 57 6.78 -18.92 -7.20
C LEU A 57 6.94 -18.09 -8.49
N ASP A 58 6.30 -18.54 -9.57
CA ASP A 58 6.33 -17.86 -10.87
C ASP A 58 5.30 -16.73 -10.98
N THR A 59 5.25 -15.85 -9.97
CA THR A 59 4.39 -14.66 -9.98
C THR A 59 5.16 -13.38 -9.70
N ALA A 60 4.85 -12.31 -10.41
CA ALA A 60 5.23 -10.96 -10.02
C ALA A 60 4.03 -10.21 -9.43
N LYS A 61 4.29 -9.24 -8.56
CA LYS A 61 3.26 -8.39 -7.95
C LYS A 61 3.68 -6.93 -7.97
N PHE A 62 2.74 -6.07 -8.32
CA PHE A 62 2.93 -4.63 -8.40
C PHE A 62 1.88 -3.93 -7.55
N GLN A 63 2.28 -2.83 -6.93
CA GLN A 63 1.34 -1.91 -6.29
C GLN A 63 1.64 -0.48 -6.66
N LEU A 64 0.57 0.25 -6.97
CA LEU A 64 0.57 1.69 -7.20
C LEU A 64 -0.42 2.31 -6.21
N GLY A 65 -0.08 3.48 -5.66
CA GLY A 65 -0.91 4.15 -4.66
C GLY A 65 -0.64 5.65 -4.62
N PHE A 66 -1.65 6.46 -4.94
CA PHE A 66 -1.56 7.91 -4.86
C PHE A 66 -2.88 8.50 -4.35
N LYS A 67 -2.83 9.74 -3.88
CA LYS A 67 -4.00 10.52 -3.49
C LYS A 67 -3.87 11.96 -3.95
N TYR A 68 -5.01 12.56 -4.25
CA TYR A 68 -5.14 13.97 -4.58
C TYR A 68 -5.94 14.68 -3.49
N ARG A 69 -5.37 15.73 -2.90
CA ARG A 69 -6.07 16.59 -1.94
C ARG A 69 -6.93 17.60 -2.69
N PHE A 70 -8.23 17.32 -2.77
CA PHE A 70 -9.18 18.18 -3.48
C PHE A 70 -9.56 19.41 -2.64
N ILE A 71 -9.87 19.19 -1.35
CA ILE A 71 -10.15 20.20 -0.33
C ILE A 71 -9.30 19.86 0.90
N ASP A 72 -9.02 20.83 1.77
CA ASP A 72 -8.28 20.56 3.01
C ASP A 72 -8.88 19.36 3.75
N HIS A 73 -8.01 18.44 4.16
CA HIS A 73 -8.38 17.15 4.78
C HIS A 73 -9.19 16.14 3.96
N LEU A 74 -9.67 16.47 2.75
CA LEU A 74 -10.43 15.58 1.88
C LEU A 74 -9.62 15.10 0.67
N TYR A 75 -9.54 13.79 0.49
CA TYR A 75 -8.67 13.16 -0.50
C TYR A 75 -9.43 12.19 -1.40
N LEU A 76 -9.05 12.22 -2.69
CA LEU A 76 -9.35 11.17 -3.65
C LEU A 76 -8.11 10.28 -3.76
N GLY A 77 -8.19 9.07 -3.23
CA GLY A 77 -7.18 8.02 -3.36
C GLY A 77 -7.43 7.13 -4.57
N TYR A 78 -6.34 6.58 -5.10
CA TYR A 78 -6.38 5.46 -6.02
C TYR A 78 -5.24 4.52 -5.69
N SER A 79 -5.60 3.26 -5.45
CA SER A 79 -4.66 2.17 -5.32
C SER A 79 -4.94 1.10 -6.36
N GLN A 80 -3.88 0.46 -6.84
CA GLN A 80 -3.98 -0.66 -7.77
C GLN A 80 -2.99 -1.74 -7.37
N THR A 81 -3.45 -2.98 -7.24
CA THR A 81 -2.59 -4.13 -6.99
C THR A 81 -2.75 -5.13 -8.13
N THR A 82 -1.66 -5.50 -8.78
CA THR A 82 -1.66 -6.46 -9.90
C THR A 82 -0.80 -7.66 -9.56
N VAL A 83 -1.33 -8.86 -9.78
CA VAL A 83 -0.57 -10.12 -9.76
C VAL A 83 -0.42 -10.61 -11.20
N TRP A 84 0.83 -10.81 -11.61
CA TRP A 84 1.24 -11.24 -12.94
C TRP A 84 1.70 -12.69 -12.90
N ASP A 85 1.07 -13.55 -13.69
CA ASP A 85 1.48 -14.94 -13.87
C ASP A 85 2.62 -15.00 -14.89
N LEU A 86 3.77 -15.52 -14.49
CA LEU A 86 4.96 -15.60 -15.34
C LEU A 86 5.16 -16.99 -15.95
N ASP A 87 4.45 -18.00 -15.46
CA ASP A 87 4.57 -19.38 -15.95
C ASP A 87 3.55 -19.68 -17.06
N ASP A 88 2.34 -19.13 -16.93
CA ASP A 88 1.27 -19.39 -17.89
C ASP A 88 1.64 -18.94 -19.33
N PRO A 89 1.13 -19.63 -20.38
CA PRO A 89 1.39 -19.26 -21.76
C PRO A 89 1.06 -17.79 -22.05
N SER A 90 2.03 -17.07 -22.60
CA SER A 90 1.99 -15.61 -22.85
C SER A 90 2.06 -14.72 -21.60
N ALA A 91 2.30 -15.29 -20.42
CA ALA A 91 2.44 -14.60 -19.14
C ALA A 91 1.34 -13.55 -18.92
N PRO A 92 0.06 -13.95 -18.77
CA PRO A 92 -1.03 -13.01 -18.59
C PRO A 92 -1.05 -12.41 -17.18
N PHE A 93 -1.62 -11.21 -17.02
CA PHE A 93 -1.99 -10.73 -15.70
C PHE A 93 -3.10 -11.62 -15.11
N ARG A 94 -2.81 -12.25 -13.98
CA ARG A 94 -3.76 -13.14 -13.28
C ARG A 94 -4.95 -12.32 -12.75
N ASP A 95 -4.65 -11.29 -11.98
CA ASP A 95 -5.65 -10.41 -11.38
C ASP A 95 -5.12 -8.98 -11.22
N THR A 96 -6.01 -7.99 -11.31
CA THR A 96 -5.71 -6.60 -10.98
C THR A 96 -6.87 -6.01 -10.21
N SER A 97 -6.62 -5.61 -8.96
CA SER A 97 -7.60 -4.94 -8.11
C SER A 97 -7.43 -3.42 -8.23
N HIS A 98 -8.49 -2.74 -8.62
CA HIS A 98 -8.61 -1.28 -8.71
C HIS A 98 -9.38 -0.75 -7.50
N ARG A 99 -8.77 0.14 -6.72
CA ARG A 99 -9.29 0.68 -5.46
C ARG A 99 -9.33 2.21 -5.45
N PRO A 100 -10.28 2.86 -6.13
CA PRO A 100 -10.57 4.27 -5.89
C PRO A 100 -11.21 4.48 -4.52
N THR A 101 -10.75 5.51 -3.81
CA THR A 101 -11.16 5.80 -2.43
C THR A 101 -11.46 7.29 -2.28
N LEU A 102 -12.52 7.65 -1.55
CA LEU A 102 -12.78 9.01 -1.11
C LEU A 102 -12.75 9.03 0.41
N PHE A 103 -11.90 9.87 1.01
CA PHE A 103 -11.72 9.84 2.46
C PHE A 103 -11.35 11.20 3.06
N TYR A 104 -11.73 11.37 4.32
CA TYR A 104 -11.45 12.55 5.13
C TYR A 104 -10.49 12.19 6.26
N HIS A 105 -9.41 12.96 6.40
CA HIS A 105 -8.46 12.85 7.51
C HIS A 105 -8.73 13.92 8.55
N PHE A 106 -9.13 13.52 9.75
CA PHE A 106 -9.28 14.45 10.85
C PHE A 106 -7.93 15.06 11.24
N LYS A 107 -7.96 16.32 11.69
CA LYS A 107 -6.76 17.02 12.17
C LYS A 107 -6.11 16.24 13.30
N GLU A 108 -4.83 15.91 13.13
CA GLU A 108 -4.06 15.24 14.16
C GLU A 108 -3.70 16.24 15.26
N HIS A 109 -4.04 15.91 16.50
CA HIS A 109 -3.55 16.66 17.64
C HIS A 109 -2.28 15.98 18.15
N GLY A 110 -1.11 16.59 17.91
CA GLY A 110 0.11 16.18 18.59
C GLY A 110 1.46 16.24 17.86
N PRO A 111 1.59 15.99 16.54
CA PRO A 111 2.91 15.90 15.92
C PRO A 111 3.71 17.22 15.95
N ASN A 112 3.01 18.35 16.13
CA ASN A 112 3.62 19.68 16.22
C ASN A 112 3.92 20.16 17.66
N ASN A 113 3.71 19.31 18.69
CA ASN A 113 4.07 19.65 20.06
C ASN A 113 5.48 19.08 20.39
N PRO A 114 6.50 19.91 20.67
CA PRO A 114 7.89 19.49 20.84
C PRO A 114 8.14 18.41 21.92
N GLY A 115 7.24 18.26 22.89
CA GLY A 115 7.34 17.24 23.95
C GLY A 115 6.50 15.99 23.70
N ARG A 116 5.63 15.99 22.69
CA ARG A 116 4.65 14.91 22.49
C ARG A 116 5.22 13.83 21.57
N ARG A 117 5.41 12.65 22.16
CA ARG A 117 5.96 11.46 21.49
C ARG A 117 4.90 10.50 20.99
N SER A 118 3.64 10.76 21.25
CA SER A 118 2.55 9.92 20.76
C SER A 118 1.33 10.75 20.38
N TRP A 119 0.66 10.35 19.30
CA TRP A 119 -0.53 11.03 18.81
C TRP A 119 -1.45 10.07 18.09
N LEU A 120 -2.68 10.53 17.85
CA LEU A 120 -3.73 9.80 17.17
C LEU A 120 -4.13 10.57 15.92
N GLY A 121 -4.04 9.91 14.77
CA GLY A 121 -4.73 10.31 13.55
C GLY A 121 -6.00 9.48 13.36
N VAL A 122 -6.98 10.03 12.65
CA VAL A 122 -8.21 9.31 12.31
C VAL A 122 -8.57 9.64 10.87
N ALA A 123 -8.93 8.62 10.10
CA ALA A 123 -9.52 8.76 8.78
C ALA A 123 -10.86 8.02 8.70
N VAL A 124 -11.78 8.55 7.91
CA VAL A 124 -13.00 7.85 7.49
C VAL A 124 -13.14 7.96 5.99
N GLY A 125 -13.61 6.91 5.34
CA GLY A 125 -13.70 6.91 3.89
C GLY A 125 -14.65 5.87 3.33
N GLY A 126 -14.94 6.02 2.05
CA GLY A 126 -15.59 5.02 1.21
C GLY A 126 -14.63 4.55 0.14
N GLU A 127 -14.59 3.24 -0.09
CA GLU A 127 -13.76 2.62 -1.10
C GLU A 127 -14.61 1.73 -2.01
N HIS A 128 -14.32 1.79 -3.30
CA HIS A 128 -14.78 0.78 -4.25
C HIS A 128 -13.57 -0.09 -4.61
N GLU A 129 -13.73 -1.40 -4.59
CA GLU A 129 -12.72 -2.35 -5.06
C GLU A 129 -13.34 -3.24 -6.15
N SER A 130 -12.70 -3.33 -7.31
CA SER A 130 -13.09 -4.29 -8.35
C SER A 130 -11.89 -4.82 -9.12
N ASN A 131 -12.04 -6.00 -9.72
CA ASN A 131 -10.97 -6.61 -10.49
C ASN A 131 -10.99 -6.31 -12.00
N GLY A 132 -11.94 -5.47 -12.45
CA GLY A 132 -12.10 -5.11 -13.86
C GLY A 132 -12.52 -6.25 -14.80
N LYS A 133 -12.85 -7.44 -14.27
CA LYS A 133 -13.28 -8.60 -15.07
C LYS A 133 -14.80 -8.66 -15.22
N ALA A 134 -15.26 -9.41 -16.23
CA ALA A 134 -16.67 -9.65 -16.53
C ALA A 134 -17.07 -11.12 -16.27
N GLY A 135 -18.38 -11.39 -16.28
CA GLY A 135 -18.91 -12.76 -16.16
C GLY A 135 -18.56 -13.44 -14.84
N ALA A 136 -18.22 -14.72 -14.90
CA ALA A 136 -17.95 -15.55 -13.72
C ALA A 136 -16.73 -15.10 -12.91
N ASP A 137 -15.77 -14.42 -13.55
CA ASP A 137 -14.55 -13.92 -12.92
C ASP A 137 -14.72 -12.52 -12.33
N SER A 138 -15.88 -11.89 -12.53
CA SER A 138 -16.14 -10.55 -12.01
C SER A 138 -16.22 -10.56 -10.49
N ARG A 139 -15.43 -9.69 -9.87
CA ARG A 139 -15.43 -9.47 -8.42
C ARG A 139 -15.43 -7.99 -8.12
N SER A 140 -16.26 -7.58 -7.17
CA SER A 140 -16.34 -6.20 -6.71
C SER A 140 -17.00 -6.08 -5.34
N LEU A 141 -16.67 -4.99 -4.65
CA LEU A 141 -17.27 -4.61 -3.39
C LEU A 141 -17.15 -3.10 -3.18
N ASN A 142 -18.01 -2.58 -2.32
CA ASN A 142 -17.90 -1.24 -1.76
C ASN A 142 -17.78 -1.36 -0.24
N THR A 143 -16.89 -0.57 0.33
CA THR A 143 -16.72 -0.48 1.78
C THR A 143 -16.85 0.95 2.25
N VAL A 144 -17.22 1.10 3.51
CA VAL A 144 -16.92 2.29 4.30
C VAL A 144 -16.04 1.86 5.46
N TYR A 145 -15.12 2.73 5.86
CA TYR A 145 -14.14 2.40 6.89
C TYR A 145 -13.89 3.53 7.88
N LEU A 146 -13.45 3.13 9.07
CA LEU A 146 -12.85 3.99 10.09
C LEU A 146 -11.42 3.49 10.34
N ARG A 147 -10.44 4.38 10.21
CA ARG A 147 -9.01 4.08 10.33
C ARG A 147 -8.33 5.00 11.34
N PRO A 148 -8.30 4.62 12.63
CA PRO A 148 -7.43 5.25 13.63
C PRO A 148 -5.97 4.89 13.36
N VAL A 149 -5.05 5.81 13.61
CA VAL A 149 -3.61 5.63 13.47
C VAL A 149 -2.95 6.08 14.77
N PHE A 150 -2.61 5.12 15.63
CA PHE A 150 -1.86 5.38 16.85
C PHE A 150 -0.38 5.42 16.51
N THR A 151 0.26 6.57 16.69
CA THR A 151 1.69 6.73 16.42
C THR A 151 2.45 6.99 17.71
N VAL A 152 3.59 6.33 17.88
CA VAL A 152 4.57 6.57 18.94
C VAL A 152 5.94 6.77 18.30
N GLU A 153 6.63 7.86 18.65
CA GLU A 153 7.96 8.22 18.19
C GLU A 153 8.96 8.23 19.37
N ASP A 154 10.05 7.48 19.22
CA ASP A 154 11.11 7.42 20.23
C ASP A 154 12.09 8.62 20.14
N PRO A 155 13.01 8.81 21.11
CA PRO A 155 14.04 9.86 21.03
C PRO A 155 14.97 9.75 19.83
N GLY A 156 15.17 8.55 19.29
CA GLY A 156 15.97 8.26 18.09
C GLY A 156 15.22 8.49 16.77
N LYS A 157 13.98 9.01 16.82
CA LYS A 157 13.08 9.25 15.67
C LYS A 157 12.49 8.01 15.03
N SER A 158 12.65 6.83 15.62
CA SER A 158 11.94 5.64 15.15
C SER A 158 10.45 5.77 15.47
N LYS A 159 9.58 5.29 14.57
CA LYS A 159 8.13 5.42 14.70
C LYS A 159 7.46 4.06 14.68
N LEU A 160 6.60 3.80 15.66
CA LEU A 160 5.65 2.70 15.66
C LEU A 160 4.25 3.25 15.35
N ARG A 161 3.59 2.67 14.36
CA ARG A 161 2.19 2.92 14.02
C ARG A 161 1.37 1.66 14.21
N ILE A 162 0.23 1.78 14.87
CA ILE A 162 -0.77 0.71 15.04
C ILE A 162 -2.08 1.24 14.46
N ILE A 163 -2.64 0.49 13.50
CA ILE A 163 -3.69 0.96 12.61
C ILE A 163 -4.78 -0.13 12.54
N PRO A 164 -5.78 -0.10 13.44
CA PRO A 164 -6.94 -0.98 13.35
C PRO A 164 -7.99 -0.39 12.41
N GLU A 165 -8.00 -0.80 11.14
CA GLU A 165 -9.00 -0.36 10.18
C GLU A 165 -10.28 -1.20 10.31
N ILE A 166 -11.38 -0.54 10.64
CA ILE A 166 -12.69 -1.16 10.81
C ILE A 166 -13.49 -0.93 9.54
N ILE A 167 -14.03 -2.01 8.97
CA ILE A 167 -14.58 -2.07 7.62
C ILE A 167 -16.02 -2.57 7.66
N TYR A 168 -16.91 -1.87 6.97
CA TYR A 168 -18.28 -2.31 6.69
C TYR A 168 -18.50 -2.42 5.18
N PHE A 169 -18.97 -3.58 4.73
CA PHE A 169 -19.31 -3.82 3.32
C PHE A 169 -20.69 -3.23 3.02
N THR A 170 -20.76 -2.19 2.21
CA THR A 170 -22.02 -1.53 1.82
C THR A 170 -22.65 -2.19 0.59
N SER A 171 -21.83 -2.78 -0.27
CA SER A 171 -22.26 -3.55 -1.44
C SER A 171 -21.22 -4.61 -1.76
N VAL A 172 -21.67 -5.78 -2.22
CA VAL A 172 -20.80 -6.90 -2.61
C VAL A 172 -21.43 -7.55 -3.83
N SER A 173 -20.66 -7.79 -4.89
CA SER A 173 -21.20 -8.45 -6.09
C SER A 173 -21.52 -9.92 -5.86
N GLY A 174 -22.39 -10.46 -6.73
CA GLY A 174 -22.84 -11.85 -6.66
C GLY A 174 -21.72 -12.89 -6.63
N GLY A 175 -20.62 -12.64 -7.35
CA GLY A 175 -19.47 -13.55 -7.42
C GLY A 175 -18.59 -13.62 -6.17
N ASN A 176 -18.87 -12.81 -5.13
CA ASN A 176 -18.08 -12.77 -3.91
C ASN A 176 -18.88 -12.39 -2.65
N ARG A 177 -20.13 -12.84 -2.56
CA ARG A 177 -21.06 -12.47 -1.46
C ARG A 177 -20.58 -12.91 -0.07
N ASP A 178 -19.80 -13.97 -0.02
CA ASP A 178 -19.16 -14.58 1.15
C ASP A 178 -17.78 -13.96 1.47
N ILE A 179 -17.37 -12.86 0.83
CA ILE A 179 -16.03 -12.27 1.04
C ILE A 179 -15.74 -11.92 2.51
N ALA A 180 -16.77 -11.57 3.30
CA ALA A 180 -16.61 -11.29 4.73
C ALA A 180 -16.16 -12.52 5.53
N GLU A 181 -16.49 -13.73 5.07
CA GLU A 181 -16.00 -14.95 5.71
C GLU A 181 -14.48 -15.07 5.63
N TYR A 182 -13.87 -14.55 4.55
CA TYR A 182 -12.42 -14.58 4.32
C TYR A 182 -11.72 -13.32 4.83
N ARG A 183 -12.31 -12.14 4.61
CA ARG A 183 -11.69 -10.84 4.94
C ARG A 183 -12.14 -10.24 6.28
N GLY A 184 -13.33 -10.58 6.74
CA GLY A 184 -13.90 -10.02 7.97
C GLY A 184 -14.06 -8.51 7.94
N HIS A 185 -14.06 -7.90 9.12
CA HIS A 185 -14.43 -6.49 9.31
C HIS A 185 -13.35 -5.65 9.96
N VAL A 186 -12.18 -6.23 10.24
CA VAL A 186 -11.07 -5.51 10.86
C VAL A 186 -9.75 -5.97 10.25
N ASP A 187 -8.99 -5.00 9.77
CA ASP A 187 -7.61 -5.14 9.36
C ASP A 187 -6.73 -4.48 10.41
N LEU A 188 -5.76 -5.22 10.96
CA LEU A 188 -4.78 -4.68 11.87
C LEU A 188 -3.45 -4.53 11.14
N GLN A 189 -3.04 -3.28 10.91
CA GLN A 189 -1.75 -2.96 10.35
C GLN A 189 -0.82 -2.38 11.44
N VAL A 190 0.41 -2.87 11.49
CA VAL A 190 1.47 -2.40 12.39
C VAL A 190 2.69 -2.06 11.56
N ILE A 191 3.25 -0.87 11.77
CA ILE A 191 4.37 -0.37 10.98
C ILE A 191 5.43 0.17 11.91
N TYR A 192 6.65 -0.32 11.78
CA TYR A 192 7.79 0.15 12.54
C TYR A 192 8.86 0.69 11.60
N ASP A 193 9.06 2.01 11.68
CA ASP A 193 10.09 2.75 10.97
C ASP A 193 11.32 2.93 11.87
N MET A 194 12.36 2.14 11.63
CA MET A 194 13.59 2.22 12.42
C MET A 194 14.52 3.30 11.84
N LYS A 195 14.79 4.37 12.59
CA LYS A 195 15.72 5.42 12.14
C LYS A 195 17.16 5.13 12.52
N LYS A 196 17.38 4.70 13.74
CA LYS A 196 18.67 4.25 14.27
C LYS A 196 18.45 2.94 15.03
N GLY A 197 19.11 1.89 14.59
CA GLY A 197 19.06 0.54 15.17
C GLY A 197 20.46 0.05 15.49
N PHE A 198 20.78 -1.17 15.04
CA PHE A 198 22.07 -1.83 15.28
C PHE A 198 22.92 -1.85 14.00
N GLY A 199 23.36 -0.69 13.52
CA GLY A 199 24.31 -0.56 12.41
C GLY A 199 23.71 -0.95 11.05
N TRP A 200 23.80 -2.23 10.67
CA TRP A 200 23.33 -2.69 9.35
C TRP A 200 21.79 -2.65 9.20
N LEU A 201 21.06 -2.64 10.32
CA LEU A 201 19.59 -2.52 10.36
C LEU A 201 19.07 -1.07 10.32
N ASP A 202 19.96 -0.07 10.28
CA ASP A 202 19.55 1.33 10.25
C ASP A 202 18.71 1.64 8.98
N GLY A 203 17.60 2.34 9.17
CA GLY A 203 16.71 2.76 8.09
C GLY A 203 15.74 1.69 7.58
N VAL A 204 15.66 0.53 8.25
CA VAL A 204 14.68 -0.54 7.95
C VAL A 204 13.27 -0.12 8.35
N GLN A 205 12.28 -0.37 7.47
CA GLN A 205 10.86 -0.34 7.81
C GLN A 205 10.33 -1.78 7.81
N ILE A 206 9.59 -2.15 8.85
CA ILE A 206 8.83 -3.41 8.92
C ILE A 206 7.34 -3.05 8.98
N ALA A 207 6.55 -3.58 8.07
CA ALA A 207 5.09 -3.48 8.11
C ALA A 207 4.48 -4.87 8.19
N GLY A 208 3.48 -5.03 9.05
CA GLY A 208 2.70 -6.25 9.22
C GLY A 208 1.22 -5.94 9.05
N LEU A 209 0.50 -6.75 8.30
CA LEU A 209 -0.95 -6.75 8.20
C LEU A 209 -1.48 -8.09 8.71
N VAL A 210 -2.46 -8.05 9.60
CA VAL A 210 -3.23 -9.22 10.02
C VAL A 210 -4.71 -8.95 9.79
N ARG A 211 -5.37 -9.90 9.15
CA ARG A 211 -6.80 -9.86 8.86
C ARG A 211 -7.46 -11.15 9.33
N LYS A 212 -8.65 -11.01 9.89
CA LYS A 212 -9.45 -12.13 10.39
C LYS A 212 -10.81 -12.19 9.71
N GLY A 213 -11.01 -13.20 8.87
CA GLY A 213 -12.32 -13.59 8.34
C GLY A 213 -13.33 -13.96 9.43
N THR A 214 -14.63 -13.80 9.14
CA THR A 214 -15.69 -14.13 10.12
C THR A 214 -15.78 -15.63 10.43
N GLU A 215 -15.24 -16.50 9.59
CA GLU A 215 -15.12 -17.93 9.90
C GLU A 215 -13.86 -18.29 10.69
N LYS A 216 -13.98 -19.31 11.55
CA LYS A 216 -13.00 -19.70 12.58
C LYS A 216 -11.55 -19.85 12.08
N ASN A 217 -11.31 -20.31 10.85
CA ASN A 217 -9.97 -20.63 10.35
C ASN A 217 -9.47 -19.77 9.17
N ARG A 218 -10.15 -18.66 8.89
CA ARG A 218 -9.75 -17.75 7.81
C ARG A 218 -8.95 -16.58 8.39
N TRP A 219 -7.65 -16.62 8.18
CA TRP A 219 -6.69 -15.60 8.62
C TRP A 219 -5.78 -15.25 7.46
N THR A 220 -5.35 -13.99 7.42
CA THR A 220 -4.37 -13.51 6.45
C THR A 220 -3.33 -12.69 7.17
N THR A 221 -2.07 -12.96 6.86
CA THR A 221 -0.91 -12.26 7.37
C THR A 221 -0.03 -11.84 6.19
N GLN A 222 0.37 -10.57 6.16
CA GLN A 222 1.39 -10.06 5.25
C GLN A 222 2.49 -9.38 6.05
N ILE A 223 3.74 -9.71 5.80
CA ILE A 223 4.92 -9.09 6.41
C ILE A 223 5.78 -8.50 5.31
N GLU A 224 6.21 -7.28 5.52
CA GLU A 224 6.85 -6.43 4.55
C GLU A 224 8.10 -5.81 5.19
N ILE A 225 9.25 -6.01 4.57
CA ILE A 225 10.52 -5.48 5.06
C ILE A 225 11.14 -4.66 3.95
N SER A 226 11.46 -3.40 4.22
CA SER A 226 12.15 -2.55 3.26
C SER A 226 13.37 -1.85 3.86
N ARG A 227 14.39 -1.61 3.03
CA ARG A 227 15.63 -0.92 3.41
C ARG A 227 16.13 -0.06 2.27
N ASN A 228 16.69 1.10 2.60
CA ASN A 228 17.25 2.04 1.62
C ASN A 228 18.26 1.35 0.67
N ALA A 229 18.06 1.54 -0.63
CA ALA A 229 18.89 1.03 -1.73
C ALA A 229 19.49 2.17 -2.58
N GLY A 230 19.62 3.38 -2.02
CA GLY A 230 20.13 4.56 -2.70
C GLY A 230 19.15 5.11 -3.73
N SER A 231 19.65 5.43 -4.92
CA SER A 231 18.86 5.98 -6.03
C SER A 231 17.81 5.01 -6.60
N LEU A 232 17.90 3.71 -6.28
CA LEU A 232 16.94 2.69 -6.70
C LEU A 232 15.66 2.67 -5.86
N GLY A 233 15.58 3.44 -4.77
CA GLY A 233 14.50 3.39 -3.79
C GLY A 233 14.88 2.51 -2.61
N HIS A 234 14.15 1.40 -2.42
CA HIS A 234 14.34 0.50 -1.28
C HIS A 234 14.33 -0.95 -1.73
N TRP A 235 15.28 -1.75 -1.23
CA TRP A 235 15.16 -3.20 -1.25
C TRP A 235 13.90 -3.59 -0.49
N TYR A 236 13.16 -4.56 -1.02
CA TYR A 236 11.87 -4.94 -0.48
C TYR A 236 11.66 -6.44 -0.51
N ILE A 237 11.18 -6.99 0.60
CA ILE A 237 10.80 -8.39 0.76
C ILE A 237 9.37 -8.42 1.28
N GLN A 238 8.52 -9.21 0.64
CA GLN A 238 7.12 -9.44 1.01
C GLN A 238 6.90 -10.91 1.29
N PHE A 239 6.33 -11.22 2.44
CA PHE A 239 5.83 -12.53 2.81
C PHE A 239 4.32 -12.41 2.93
N PHE A 240 3.56 -13.26 2.23
CA PHE A 240 2.12 -13.34 2.40
C PHE A 240 1.73 -14.77 2.80
N LYS A 241 0.70 -14.91 3.63
CA LYS A 241 0.13 -16.20 4.04
C LYS A 241 -1.33 -16.03 4.41
N GLY A 242 -2.21 -16.79 3.79
CA GLY A 242 -3.64 -16.84 4.13
C GLY A 242 -4.56 -16.67 2.93
N TRP A 243 -5.70 -16.02 3.14
CA TRP A 243 -6.76 -15.88 2.14
C TRP A 243 -6.78 -14.47 1.54
N GLY A 244 -7.44 -14.26 0.41
CA GLY A 244 -7.68 -12.89 -0.06
C GLY A 244 -6.48 -12.16 -0.63
N GLU A 245 -5.45 -12.86 -1.15
CA GLU A 245 -4.28 -12.22 -1.77
C GLU A 245 -4.68 -11.40 -3.00
N THR A 246 -5.57 -11.97 -3.81
CA THR A 246 -6.20 -11.34 -4.98
C THR A 246 -7.69 -11.26 -4.74
N LEU A 247 -8.37 -10.41 -5.51
CA LEU A 247 -9.82 -10.33 -5.42
C LEU A 247 -10.48 -11.47 -6.19
N LEU A 248 -9.90 -11.89 -7.32
CA LEU A 248 -10.36 -13.05 -8.10
C LEU A 248 -10.44 -14.31 -7.24
N ASN A 249 -9.34 -14.64 -6.56
CA ASN A 249 -9.19 -15.85 -5.75
C ASN A 249 -9.27 -15.52 -4.26
N TYR A 250 -10.20 -14.65 -3.87
CA TYR A 250 -10.31 -14.22 -2.47
C TYR A 250 -10.60 -15.39 -1.51
N ASN A 251 -11.25 -16.41 -2.04
CA ASN A 251 -11.66 -17.63 -1.37
C ASN A 251 -10.66 -18.79 -1.55
N GLU A 252 -9.45 -18.53 -2.04
CA GLU A 252 -8.37 -19.51 -2.07
C GLU A 252 -7.27 -19.12 -1.07
N ARG A 253 -6.67 -20.15 -0.47
CA ARG A 253 -5.60 -19.97 0.49
C ARG A 253 -4.26 -20.04 -0.22
N ASN A 254 -3.40 -19.05 -0.01
CA ASN A 254 -2.03 -19.02 -0.47
C ASN A 254 -1.07 -18.95 0.73
N ASP A 255 -0.28 -19.99 0.96
CA ASP A 255 0.40 -20.18 2.25
C ASP A 255 1.87 -19.74 2.32
N THR A 256 2.52 -19.50 1.18
CA THR A 256 3.98 -19.27 1.13
C THR A 256 4.51 -18.35 0.03
N PRO A 257 3.78 -17.38 -0.54
CA PRO A 257 4.40 -16.47 -1.49
C PRO A 257 5.43 -15.58 -0.78
N ILE A 258 6.71 -15.82 -1.09
CA ILE A 258 7.81 -14.93 -0.76
C ILE A 258 8.19 -14.21 -2.04
N ARG A 259 8.19 -12.88 -1.99
CA ARG A 259 8.58 -12.04 -3.13
C ARG A 259 9.66 -11.06 -2.73
N VAL A 260 10.56 -10.78 -3.66
CA VAL A 260 11.65 -9.80 -3.49
C VAL A 260 11.63 -8.80 -4.63
N GLY A 261 12.07 -7.58 -4.37
CA GLY A 261 12.16 -6.56 -5.41
C GLY A 261 12.45 -5.18 -4.84
N LEU A 262 11.81 -4.18 -5.44
CA LEU A 262 12.01 -2.77 -5.11
C LEU A 262 10.71 -2.11 -4.64
N MET A 263 10.87 -1.23 -3.66
CA MET A 263 9.82 -0.34 -3.16
C MET A 263 10.27 1.11 -3.33
N PHE A 264 9.45 1.91 -3.99
CA PHE A 264 9.75 3.31 -4.32
C PHE A 264 9.12 4.27 -3.30
N VAL A 265 7.92 3.92 -2.83
CA VAL A 265 7.20 4.65 -1.77
C VAL A 265 6.93 3.68 -0.64
N ARG A 266 7.32 4.06 0.57
CA ARG A 266 7.07 3.33 1.83
C ARG A 266 5.75 3.76 2.47
N TRP A 267 5.28 2.99 3.45
CA TRP A 267 4.15 3.37 4.31
C TRP A 267 4.40 4.65 5.10
#